data_AF-A0A4Q2DIV2-F1
#
_entry.id   AF-A0A4Q2DIV2-F1
#
_cell.length_a   1.000
_cell.length_b   1.000
_cell.length_c   1.000
_cell.angle_alpha   90.00
_cell.angle_beta   90.00
_cell.angle_gamma   90.00
#
_symmetry.space_group_name_H-M   'P 1'
#
loop_
_entity.id
_entity.type
_entity.pdbx_description
1 polymer ?
#
loop_
_entity_poly.entity_id
_entity_poly.type
_entity_poly.pdbx_seq_one_letter_code
_entity_poly.pdbx_strand_id
1 'polypeptide(L)'
;MMISVKCCGLPGVTPVEYLAAALARHIDANGCTTFVTRRQFNGIVYDLNQSGDGKRYSVIDPDINPRKISMGISKYDIYLITQEAGQKMLNREDDFWTCTYRGCGAKFNDKDRLKAHLKSPKHEARMYRCPGCDKHFPDLGSACSHIEQDLPRCNLNNVKDVIREAHELIIAVTKKKKDSRTKQRLREFARILPNLRPR
;
A
#
# COMPACT_ATOMS: atom_id res chain seq x y z
N MET A 1 3.13 -4.87 -18.22
CA MET A 1 2.88 -6.33 -18.04
C MET A 1 1.72 -6.50 -17.08
N MET A 2 0.71 -7.30 -17.41
CA MET A 2 -0.58 -7.24 -16.73
C MET A 2 -0.82 -8.41 -15.75
N ILE A 3 -1.58 -8.15 -14.69
CA ILE A 3 -1.89 -9.08 -13.58
C ILE A 3 -3.42 -9.21 -13.51
N SER A 4 -3.95 -10.41 -13.67
CA SER A 4 -5.39 -10.65 -13.54
C SER A 4 -5.79 -10.73 -12.07
N VAL A 5 -6.57 -9.77 -11.60
CA VAL A 5 -7.02 -9.66 -10.20
C VAL A 5 -8.52 -9.41 -10.15
N LYS A 6 -9.28 -10.36 -9.62
CA LYS A 6 -10.70 -10.17 -9.24
C LYS A 6 -10.77 -9.64 -7.81
N CYS A 7 -10.69 -8.33 -7.64
CA CYS A 7 -11.01 -7.67 -6.36
C CYS A 7 -12.07 -6.59 -6.61
N CYS A 8 -13.10 -6.55 -5.74
CA CYS A 8 -14.24 -5.62 -5.72
C CYS A 8 -14.88 -5.35 -7.09
N GLY A 9 -16.06 -5.92 -7.38
CA GLY A 9 -16.76 -5.78 -8.66
C GLY A 9 -16.97 -4.33 -9.11
N LEU A 10 -15.99 -3.79 -9.84
CA LEU A 10 -16.11 -2.56 -10.62
C LEU A 10 -17.15 -2.83 -11.71
N PRO A 11 -18.31 -2.16 -11.72
CA PRO A 11 -19.32 -2.39 -12.74
C PRO A 11 -18.76 -1.98 -14.11
N GLY A 12 -18.84 -2.89 -15.09
CA GLY A 12 -18.49 -2.62 -16.49
C GLY A 12 -17.10 -3.09 -16.95
N VAL A 13 -16.36 -3.83 -16.13
CA VAL A 13 -14.99 -4.24 -16.47
C VAL A 13 -14.92 -5.77 -16.54
N THR A 14 -14.71 -6.33 -17.74
CA THR A 14 -14.28 -7.73 -17.98
C THR A 14 -12.98 -8.02 -17.21
N PRO A 15 -12.41 -9.25 -17.16
CA PRO A 15 -11.16 -9.48 -16.42
C PRO A 15 -10.03 -8.60 -16.99
N VAL A 16 -9.89 -7.38 -16.47
CA VAL A 16 -8.87 -6.45 -16.91
C VAL A 16 -7.62 -6.85 -16.18
N GLU A 17 -6.76 -7.50 -16.93
CA GLU A 17 -5.33 -7.46 -16.79
C GLU A 17 -4.85 -6.08 -16.26
N TYR A 18 -4.56 -5.97 -14.96
CA TYR A 18 -4.09 -4.73 -14.33
C TYR A 18 -2.58 -4.59 -14.47
N LEU A 19 -2.09 -3.42 -14.83
CA LEU A 19 -0.69 -3.09 -14.58
C LEU A 19 -0.42 -3.23 -13.07
N ALA A 20 0.71 -3.82 -12.65
CA ALA A 20 1.06 -3.97 -11.24
C ALA A 20 0.94 -2.64 -10.46
N ALA A 21 1.35 -1.55 -11.11
CA ALA A 21 1.21 -0.19 -10.59
C ALA A 21 -0.25 0.26 -10.39
N ALA A 22 -1.22 -0.24 -11.18
CA ALA A 22 -2.64 0.11 -11.02
C ALA A 22 -3.25 -0.57 -9.77
N LEU A 23 -2.93 -1.83 -9.54
CA LEU A 23 -3.33 -2.55 -8.33
C LEU A 23 -2.66 -1.95 -7.08
N ALA A 24 -1.36 -1.64 -7.18
CA ALA A 24 -0.63 -0.95 -6.13
C ALA A 24 -1.30 0.37 -5.75
N ARG A 25 -1.65 1.21 -6.73
CA ARG A 25 -2.39 2.47 -6.50
C ARG A 25 -3.76 2.26 -5.85
N HIS A 26 -4.48 1.20 -6.22
CA HIS A 26 -5.75 0.85 -5.59
C HIS A 26 -5.58 0.52 -4.10
N ILE A 27 -4.54 -0.24 -3.75
CA ILE A 27 -4.18 -0.57 -2.36
C ILE A 27 -3.72 0.68 -1.61
N ASP A 28 -2.84 1.49 -2.21
CA ASP A 28 -2.29 2.73 -1.63
C ASP A 28 -3.37 3.78 -1.32
N ALA A 29 -4.41 3.85 -2.16
CA ALA A 29 -5.55 4.74 -1.95
C ALA A 29 -6.46 4.33 -0.77
N ASN A 30 -6.13 3.23 -0.07
CA ASN A 30 -7.03 2.55 0.87
C ASN A 30 -8.41 2.25 0.24
N GLY A 31 -8.45 2.09 -1.09
CA GLY A 31 -9.68 1.97 -1.86
C GLY A 31 -10.38 0.63 -1.68
N CYS A 32 -9.63 -0.41 -1.28
CA CYS A 32 -10.18 -1.74 -0.99
C CYS A 32 -10.61 -1.84 0.48
N THR A 33 -11.81 -1.38 0.83
CA THR A 33 -12.34 -1.57 2.20
C THR A 33 -13.04 -2.90 2.40
N THR A 34 -13.40 -3.59 1.30
CA THR A 34 -14.20 -4.82 1.35
C THR A 34 -13.37 -6.09 1.53
N PHE A 35 -12.07 -6.09 1.18
CA PHE A 35 -11.25 -7.31 1.27
C PHE A 35 -9.94 -7.11 2.02
N VAL A 36 -9.15 -6.07 1.70
CA VAL A 36 -7.83 -5.90 2.31
C VAL A 36 -7.42 -4.45 2.49
N THR A 37 -7.03 -4.11 3.72
CA THR A 37 -6.40 -2.84 4.00
C THR A 37 -4.93 -2.85 3.59
N ARG A 38 -4.39 -1.69 3.21
CA ARG A 38 -2.95 -1.53 2.95
C ARG A 38 -2.07 -2.03 4.10
N ARG A 39 -2.53 -1.91 5.35
CA ARG A 39 -1.86 -2.46 6.54
C ARG A 39 -1.75 -3.98 6.53
N GLN A 40 -2.83 -4.67 6.16
CA GLN A 40 -2.81 -6.12 6.04
C GLN A 40 -1.89 -6.57 4.90
N PHE A 41 -1.94 -5.88 3.75
CA PHE A 41 -1.05 -6.15 2.63
C PHE A 41 0.43 -5.99 3.04
N ASN A 42 0.80 -4.86 3.64
CA ASN A 42 2.18 -4.60 4.08
C ASN A 42 2.66 -5.64 5.09
N GLY A 43 1.81 -6.04 6.04
CA GLY A 43 2.14 -7.10 6.99
C GLY A 43 2.44 -8.44 6.31
N ILE A 44 1.64 -8.83 5.32
CA ILE A 44 1.84 -10.08 4.56
C ILE A 44 3.14 -10.01 3.74
N VAL A 45 3.39 -8.91 3.05
CA VAL A 45 4.62 -8.72 2.29
C VAL A 45 5.85 -8.75 3.21
N TYR A 46 5.78 -8.09 4.37
CA TYR A 46 6.87 -8.14 5.35
C TYR A 46 7.15 -9.57 5.81
N ASP A 47 6.12 -10.36 6.12
CA ASP A 47 6.30 -11.75 6.53
C ASP A 47 6.88 -12.62 5.38
N LEU A 48 6.46 -12.36 4.14
CA LEU A 48 7.05 -13.00 2.95
C LEU A 48 8.55 -12.70 2.82
N ASN A 49 8.96 -11.45 3.07
CA ASN A 49 10.38 -11.04 3.05
C ASN A 49 11.21 -11.84 4.06
N GLN A 50 10.66 -12.09 5.25
CA GLN A 50 11.35 -12.80 6.33
C GLN A 50 11.41 -14.32 6.11
N SER A 51 10.45 -14.89 5.36
CA SER A 51 10.34 -16.34 5.15
C SER A 51 11.15 -16.90 3.98
N GLY A 52 11.65 -16.03 3.08
CA GLY A 52 12.40 -16.41 1.89
C GLY A 52 13.91 -16.53 2.11
N ASP A 53 14.65 -16.73 1.03
CA ASP A 53 16.12 -16.67 0.93
C ASP A 53 16.69 -15.24 1.10
N GLY A 54 15.91 -14.30 1.63
CA GLY A 54 16.21 -12.87 1.72
C GLY A 54 16.22 -12.11 0.38
N LYS A 55 16.13 -12.80 -0.76
CA LYS A 55 16.24 -12.20 -2.11
C LYS A 55 14.94 -12.21 -2.88
N ARG A 56 14.08 -13.22 -2.69
CA ARG A 56 12.86 -13.39 -3.49
C ARG A 56 11.82 -12.29 -3.25
N TYR A 57 11.55 -11.89 -2.01
CA TYR A 57 10.43 -10.99 -1.72
C TYR A 57 10.82 -9.58 -1.25
N SER A 58 12.12 -9.26 -1.16
CA SER A 58 12.67 -8.02 -0.59
C SER A 58 12.13 -6.72 -1.23
N VAL A 59 10.93 -6.31 -0.82
CA VAL A 59 10.21 -5.10 -1.29
C VAL A 59 9.92 -4.14 -0.16
N ILE A 60 9.92 -4.63 1.08
CA ILE A 60 9.82 -3.84 2.31
C ILE A 60 11.15 -3.95 3.02
N ASP A 61 11.66 -2.80 3.47
CA ASP A 61 12.87 -2.71 4.28
C ASP A 61 12.74 -3.62 5.52
N PRO A 62 13.65 -4.59 5.74
CA PRO A 62 13.56 -5.53 6.85
C PRO A 62 13.61 -4.84 8.23
N ASP A 63 14.20 -3.65 8.32
CA ASP A 63 14.27 -2.88 9.57
C ASP A 63 12.97 -2.10 9.87
N ILE A 64 12.04 -2.04 8.90
CA ILE A 64 10.76 -1.35 9.03
C ILE A 64 9.64 -2.39 9.14
N ASN A 65 9.25 -2.71 10.37
CA ASN A 65 8.10 -3.58 10.60
C ASN A 65 6.77 -2.81 10.45
N PRO A 66 5.97 -3.05 9.38
CA PRO A 66 4.73 -2.31 9.11
C PRO A 66 3.64 -2.55 10.16
N ARG A 67 3.78 -3.57 11.01
CA ARG A 67 2.84 -3.85 12.11
C ARG A 67 3.10 -2.96 13.33
N LYS A 68 4.33 -2.47 13.50
CA LYS A 68 4.78 -1.64 14.64
C LYS A 68 4.74 -0.13 14.39
N ILE A 69 4.72 0.30 13.13
CA ILE A 69 4.65 1.72 12.77
C ILE A 69 3.19 2.19 12.64
N SER A 70 2.96 3.49 12.88
CA SER A 70 1.68 4.12 12.53
C SER A 70 1.57 4.20 11.00
N MET A 71 0.46 3.69 10.47
CA MET A 71 0.14 3.85 9.06
C MET A 71 -0.70 5.11 8.88
N GLY A 72 -0.01 6.17 8.47
CA GLY A 72 -0.62 7.45 8.15
C GLY A 72 -0.87 8.31 9.37
N ILE A 73 -1.49 9.45 9.08
CA ILE A 73 -1.93 10.43 10.07
C ILE A 73 -3.20 9.90 10.73
N SER A 74 -3.29 10.00 12.06
CA SER A 74 -4.48 9.53 12.78
C SER A 74 -5.73 10.33 12.37
N LYS A 75 -6.93 9.74 12.46
CA LYS A 75 -8.17 10.47 12.14
C LYS A 75 -8.31 11.76 12.97
N TYR A 76 -7.83 11.74 14.22
CA TYR A 76 -7.84 12.89 15.11
C TYR A 76 -6.88 13.97 14.63
N ASP A 77 -5.65 13.61 14.25
CA ASP A 77 -4.69 14.58 13.72
C ASP A 77 -5.14 15.16 12.37
N ILE A 78 -5.74 14.34 11.50
CA ILE A 78 -6.36 14.84 10.25
C ILE A 78 -7.41 15.89 10.57
N TYR A 79 -8.26 15.65 11.56
CA TYR A 79 -9.27 16.61 12.01
C TYR A 79 -8.61 17.91 12.49
N LEU A 80 -7.62 17.83 13.38
CA LEU A 80 -6.92 19.01 13.92
C LEU A 80 -6.25 19.83 12.83
N ILE A 81 -5.45 19.20 11.96
CA ILE A 81 -4.75 19.88 10.84
C ILE A 81 -5.74 20.56 9.91
N THR A 82 -6.86 19.90 9.60
CA THR A 82 -7.87 20.48 8.72
C THR A 82 -8.55 21.68 9.38
N GLN A 83 -8.79 21.65 10.70
CA GLN A 83 -9.40 22.79 11.40
C GLN A 83 -8.44 23.97 11.49
N GLU A 84 -7.17 23.73 11.81
CA GLU A 84 -6.13 24.76 11.85
C GLU A 84 -6.00 25.47 10.48
N ALA A 85 -5.92 24.70 9.40
CA ALA A 85 -5.86 25.24 8.05
C ALA A 85 -7.11 26.09 7.71
N GLY A 86 -8.30 25.64 8.12
CA GLY A 86 -9.54 26.38 7.90
C GLY A 86 -9.60 27.70 8.68
N GLN A 87 -9.09 27.73 9.91
CA GLN A 87 -9.00 28.95 10.72
C GLN A 87 -8.04 29.97 10.10
N LYS A 88 -6.85 29.53 9.66
CA LYS A 88 -5.87 30.40 8.99
C LYS A 88 -6.44 31.04 7.73
N MET A 89 -7.20 30.28 6.93
CA MET A 89 -7.87 30.84 5.76
C MET A 89 -8.98 31.84 6.12
N LEU A 90 -9.78 31.54 7.15
CA LEU A 90 -10.83 32.44 7.60
C LEU A 90 -10.26 33.77 8.12
N ASN A 91 -9.13 33.70 8.82
CA ASN A 91 -8.41 34.87 9.32
C ASN A 91 -7.59 35.60 8.25
N ARG A 92 -7.58 35.11 7.00
CA ARG A 92 -6.73 35.62 5.90
C ARG A 92 -5.24 35.59 6.19
N GLU A 93 -4.82 34.70 7.09
CA GLU A 93 -3.40 34.41 7.32
C GLU A 93 -2.81 33.56 6.19
N ASP A 94 -3.66 32.78 5.51
CA ASP A 94 -3.32 31.95 4.36
C ASP A 94 -4.39 32.07 3.26
N ASP A 95 -3.96 32.11 2.00
CA ASP A 95 -4.85 32.05 0.82
C ASP A 95 -5.22 30.62 0.42
N PHE A 96 -4.61 29.61 1.07
CA PHE A 96 -4.75 28.19 0.73
C PHE A 96 -4.99 27.32 1.96
N TRP A 97 -5.60 26.14 1.74
CA TRP A 97 -5.66 25.09 2.75
C TRP A 97 -4.27 24.46 2.86
N THR A 98 -3.44 24.97 3.77
CA THR A 98 -2.04 24.53 3.93
C THR A 98 -1.95 23.31 4.85
N CYS A 99 -1.20 22.28 4.42
CA CYS A 99 -0.87 21.13 5.26
C CYS A 99 0.18 21.50 6.32
N THR A 100 -0.23 21.52 7.58
CA THR A 100 0.63 21.85 8.73
C THR A 100 1.34 20.62 9.33
N TYR A 101 1.19 19.44 8.71
CA TYR A 101 1.96 18.27 9.11
C TYR A 101 3.45 18.50 8.92
N ARG A 102 4.26 18.01 9.87
CA ARG A 102 5.69 18.31 10.01
C ARG A 102 6.44 18.21 8.68
N GLY A 103 6.98 19.34 8.22
CA GLY A 103 7.82 19.42 7.02
C GLY A 103 7.07 19.30 5.68
N CYS A 104 5.74 19.36 5.66
CA CYS A 104 4.96 19.20 4.43
C CYS A 104 4.71 20.53 3.69
N GLY A 105 3.92 21.45 4.27
CA GLY A 105 3.65 22.77 3.69
C GLY A 105 2.89 22.79 2.36
N ALA A 106 2.33 21.65 1.93
CA ALA A 106 1.57 21.55 0.69
C ALA A 106 0.30 22.41 0.74
N LYS A 107 0.03 23.15 -0.34
CA LYS A 107 -1.11 24.08 -0.45
C LYS A 107 -2.21 23.51 -1.34
N PHE A 108 -3.46 23.70 -0.92
CA PHE A 108 -4.64 23.24 -1.65
C PHE A 108 -5.70 24.33 -1.77
N ASN A 109 -6.43 24.33 -2.88
CA ASN A 109 -7.48 25.32 -3.14
C ASN A 109 -8.78 25.02 -2.37
N ASP A 110 -8.91 23.82 -1.79
CA ASP A 110 -10.09 23.42 -1.03
C ASP A 110 -9.76 22.42 0.10
N LYS A 111 -10.69 22.34 1.05
CA LYS A 111 -10.62 21.50 2.26
C LYS A 111 -10.51 20.01 1.95
N ASP A 112 -11.22 19.54 0.93
CA ASP A 112 -11.35 18.11 0.66
C ASP A 112 -10.10 17.56 -0.02
N ARG A 113 -9.41 18.37 -0.83
CA ARG A 113 -8.07 18.07 -1.35
C ARG A 113 -7.04 17.97 -0.23
N LEU A 114 -7.07 18.88 0.75
CA LEU A 114 -6.20 18.77 1.93
C LEU A 114 -6.48 17.47 2.70
N LYS A 115 -7.75 17.14 2.96
CA LYS A 115 -8.10 15.87 3.62
C LYS A 115 -7.65 14.65 2.82
N ALA A 116 -7.82 14.65 1.50
CA ALA A 116 -7.38 13.58 0.63
C ALA A 116 -5.85 13.40 0.69
N HIS A 117 -5.11 14.52 0.69
CA HIS A 117 -3.67 14.53 0.88
C HIS A 117 -3.25 13.96 2.24
N LEU A 118 -3.90 14.34 3.34
CA LEU A 118 -3.60 13.84 4.69
C LEU A 118 -3.89 12.34 4.85
N LYS A 119 -4.86 11.80 4.09
CA LYS A 119 -5.17 10.37 4.03
C LYS A 119 -4.25 9.58 3.10
N SER A 120 -3.44 10.27 2.30
CA SER A 120 -2.53 9.62 1.36
C SER A 120 -1.27 9.10 2.06
N PRO A 121 -0.53 8.17 1.43
CA PRO A 121 0.75 7.67 1.94
C PRO A 121 1.86 8.71 2.13
N LYS A 122 1.63 9.97 1.74
CA LYS A 122 2.66 11.01 1.65
C LYS A 122 3.42 11.25 2.96
N HIS A 123 2.76 11.04 4.10
CA HIS A 123 3.29 11.24 5.44
C HIS A 123 3.67 9.94 6.14
N GLU A 124 3.62 8.81 5.43
CA GLU A 124 3.97 7.51 5.98
C GLU A 124 5.47 7.23 5.90
N ALA A 125 5.92 6.28 6.71
CA ALA A 125 7.28 5.75 6.59
C ALA A 125 7.51 5.20 5.18
N ARG A 126 8.65 5.52 4.59
CA ARG A 126 9.06 5.00 3.28
C ARG A 126 9.55 3.56 3.41
N MET A 127 8.61 2.65 3.64
CA MET A 127 8.92 1.25 3.96
C MET A 127 9.32 0.44 2.74
N TYR A 128 8.94 0.86 1.54
CA TYR A 128 9.26 0.10 0.34
C TYR A 128 10.67 0.42 -0.12
N ARG A 129 11.50 -0.61 -0.30
CA ARG A 129 12.90 -0.48 -0.72
C ARG A 129 13.14 -1.27 -2.00
N CYS A 130 13.87 -0.68 -2.94
CA CYS A 130 14.43 -1.42 -4.06
C CYS A 130 15.78 -2.05 -3.63
N PRO A 131 15.94 -3.38 -3.54
CA PRO A 131 17.21 -4.00 -3.13
C PRO A 131 18.31 -3.87 -4.20
N GLY A 132 17.97 -3.36 -5.38
CA GLY A 132 18.91 -3.12 -6.46
C GLY A 132 19.65 -1.78 -6.41
N CYS A 133 18.99 -0.74 -5.87
CA CYS A 133 19.54 0.62 -5.78
C CYS A 133 19.33 1.29 -4.43
N ASP A 134 18.74 0.58 -3.47
CA ASP A 134 18.45 1.02 -2.11
C ASP A 134 17.56 2.26 -1.98
N LYS A 135 16.86 2.62 -3.05
CA LYS A 135 15.90 3.72 -3.02
C LYS A 135 14.64 3.33 -2.24
N HIS A 136 14.22 4.19 -1.32
CA HIS A 136 12.98 4.05 -0.57
C HIS A 136 11.82 4.83 -1.18
N PHE A 137 10.62 4.26 -1.11
CA PHE A 137 9.39 4.83 -1.64
C PHE A 137 8.31 4.93 -0.57
N PRO A 138 7.49 6.01 -0.57
CA PRO A 138 6.38 6.17 0.36
C PRO A 138 5.17 5.27 0.02
N ASP A 139 5.06 4.81 -1.23
CA ASP A 139 3.92 4.04 -1.72
C ASP A 139 4.31 2.98 -2.75
N LEU A 140 3.44 1.97 -2.89
CA LEU A 140 3.65 0.83 -3.78
C LEU A 140 3.62 1.25 -5.24
N GLY A 141 2.76 2.20 -5.60
CA GLY A 141 2.65 2.71 -6.97
C GLY A 141 3.96 3.30 -7.46
N SER A 142 4.62 4.10 -6.61
CA SER A 142 5.93 4.69 -6.87
C SER A 142 7.03 3.62 -6.95
N ALA A 143 7.01 2.63 -6.04
CA ALA A 143 7.95 1.51 -6.09
C ALA A 143 7.79 0.69 -7.38
N CYS A 144 6.57 0.35 -7.77
CA CYS A 144 6.27 -0.36 -9.02
C CYS A 144 6.75 0.43 -10.24
N SER A 145 6.43 1.73 -10.30
CA SER A 145 6.81 2.61 -11.41
C SER A 145 8.33 2.72 -11.55
N HIS A 146 9.08 2.73 -10.44
CA HIS A 146 10.54 2.72 -10.46
C HIS A 146 11.11 1.44 -11.09
N ILE A 147 10.53 0.29 -10.76
CA ILE A 147 11.01 -1.01 -11.24
C ILE A 147 10.61 -1.23 -12.71
N GLU A 148 9.48 -0.67 -13.14
CA GLU A 148 9.01 -0.72 -14.53
C GLU A 148 9.89 0.08 -15.51
N GLN A 149 10.76 0.98 -15.02
CA GLN A 149 11.69 1.75 -15.86
C GLN A 149 12.91 0.94 -16.35
N ASP A 150 13.00 -0.36 -16.02
CA ASP A 150 14.03 -1.31 -16.45
C ASP A 150 15.47 -0.78 -16.31
N LEU A 151 15.73 -0.09 -15.18
CA LEU A 151 17.05 0.47 -14.91
C LEU A 151 18.06 -0.66 -14.63
N PRO A 152 19.28 -0.61 -15.20
CA PRO A 152 20.32 -1.58 -14.92
C PRO A 152 20.65 -1.53 -13.43
N ARG A 153 20.45 -2.66 -12.72
CA ARG A 153 20.49 -2.88 -11.25
C ARG A 153 19.14 -2.81 -10.53
N CYS A 154 18.08 -2.23 -11.08
CA CYS A 154 16.75 -2.17 -10.44
C CYS A 154 15.75 -3.19 -10.99
N ASN A 155 16.26 -4.30 -11.53
CA ASN A 155 15.41 -5.34 -12.12
C ASN A 155 14.90 -6.30 -11.04
N LEU A 156 13.67 -6.06 -10.59
CA LEU A 156 12.95 -6.92 -9.67
C LEU A 156 11.77 -7.54 -10.39
N ASN A 157 12.05 -8.53 -11.26
CA ASN A 157 11.02 -9.44 -11.77
C ASN A 157 10.14 -10.00 -10.63
N ASN A 158 10.69 -10.08 -9.41
CA ASN A 158 10.01 -10.58 -8.24
C ASN A 158 8.96 -9.64 -7.64
N VAL A 159 8.93 -8.32 -7.91
CA VAL A 159 7.88 -7.44 -7.32
C VAL A 159 6.50 -7.78 -7.86
N LYS A 160 6.42 -8.19 -9.12
CA LYS A 160 5.18 -8.74 -9.71
C LYS A 160 4.79 -10.03 -9.00
N ASP A 161 5.76 -10.89 -8.69
CA ASP A 161 5.52 -12.12 -7.93
C ASP A 161 5.08 -11.81 -6.50
N VAL A 162 5.70 -10.84 -5.81
CA VAL A 162 5.30 -10.38 -4.47
C VAL A 162 3.86 -9.89 -4.49
N ILE A 163 3.52 -9.01 -5.43
CA ILE A 163 2.17 -8.46 -5.56
C ILE A 163 1.16 -9.56 -5.87
N ARG A 164 1.50 -10.50 -6.76
CA ARG A 164 0.65 -11.64 -7.12
C ARG A 164 0.46 -12.61 -5.96
N GLU A 165 1.54 -13.01 -5.29
CA GLU A 165 1.53 -13.92 -4.13
C GLU A 165 0.76 -13.30 -2.97
N ALA A 166 1.05 -12.04 -2.62
CA ALA A 166 0.30 -11.31 -1.60
C ALA A 166 -1.18 -11.21 -1.96
N HIS A 167 -1.52 -10.96 -3.23
CA HIS A 167 -2.90 -10.92 -3.69
C HIS A 167 -3.62 -12.28 -3.59
N GLU A 168 -3.01 -13.37 -4.06
CA GLU A 168 -3.55 -14.73 -3.95
C GLU A 168 -3.75 -15.14 -2.48
N LEU A 169 -2.80 -14.78 -1.61
CA LEU A 169 -2.87 -14.93 -0.17
C LEU A 169 -4.07 -14.21 0.43
N ILE A 170 -4.22 -12.94 0.08
CA ILE A 170 -5.32 -12.11 0.55
C ILE A 170 -6.65 -12.72 0.17
N ILE A 171 -6.82 -13.14 -1.10
CA ILE A 171 -8.04 -13.84 -1.54
C ILE A 171 -8.26 -15.09 -0.70
N ALA A 172 -7.21 -15.89 -0.50
CA ALA A 172 -7.34 -17.17 0.18
C ALA A 172 -7.77 -17.03 1.64
N VAL A 173 -7.35 -15.96 2.31
CA VAL A 173 -7.60 -15.70 3.73
C VAL A 173 -8.91 -14.96 3.95
N THR A 174 -9.38 -14.18 2.98
CA THR A 174 -10.60 -13.37 3.07
C THR A 174 -11.86 -14.08 2.52
N LYS A 175 -11.72 -15.14 1.73
CA LYS A 175 -12.86 -15.93 1.21
C LYS A 175 -13.62 -16.65 2.33
N LYS A 176 -14.93 -16.37 2.46
CA LYS A 176 -15.85 -17.04 3.40
C LYS A 176 -16.03 -18.55 3.14
N LYS A 177 -16.16 -18.96 1.87
CA LYS A 177 -16.21 -20.37 1.46
C LYS A 177 -14.89 -20.76 0.78
N LYS A 178 -14.19 -21.74 1.35
CA LYS A 178 -12.89 -22.20 0.87
C LYS A 178 -13.06 -23.38 -0.08
N ASP A 179 -12.83 -23.15 -1.37
CA ASP A 179 -12.69 -24.21 -2.39
C ASP A 179 -11.37 -25.00 -2.20
N SER A 180 -11.21 -26.11 -2.92
CA SER A 180 -10.02 -26.98 -2.83
C SER A 180 -8.72 -26.22 -3.11
N ARG A 181 -8.72 -25.34 -4.12
CA ARG A 181 -7.59 -24.48 -4.50
C ARG A 181 -7.22 -23.49 -3.39
N THR A 182 -8.20 -22.85 -2.77
CA THR A 182 -8.02 -21.91 -1.65
C THR A 182 -7.44 -22.62 -0.43
N LYS A 183 -7.94 -23.83 -0.12
CA LYS A 183 -7.39 -24.66 0.97
C LYS A 183 -5.95 -25.11 0.69
N GLN A 184 -5.61 -25.42 -0.55
CA GLN A 184 -4.25 -25.78 -0.95
C GLN A 184 -3.29 -24.59 -0.79
N ARG A 185 -3.66 -23.41 -1.30
CA ARG A 185 -2.89 -22.18 -1.12
C ARG A 185 -2.67 -21.86 0.36
N LEU A 186 -3.72 -21.88 1.18
CA LEU A 186 -3.57 -21.64 2.63
C LEU A 186 -2.58 -22.60 3.30
N ARG A 187 -2.53 -23.87 2.87
CA ARG A 187 -1.56 -24.86 3.39
C ARG A 187 -0.13 -24.57 2.92
N GLU A 188 0.03 -24.15 1.67
CA GLU A 188 1.31 -23.73 1.11
C GLU A 188 1.87 -22.52 1.87
N PHE A 189 1.01 -21.57 2.20
CA PHE A 189 1.37 -20.36 2.94
C PHE A 189 1.38 -20.50 4.47
N ALA A 190 0.81 -21.55 5.04
CA ALA A 190 0.78 -21.77 6.49
C ALA A 190 2.19 -21.80 7.11
N ARG A 191 3.19 -22.21 6.32
CA ARG A 191 4.62 -22.20 6.71
C ARG A 191 5.23 -20.80 6.75
N ILE A 192 4.66 -19.85 6.00
CA ILE A 192 5.15 -18.48 5.86
C ILE A 192 4.44 -17.54 6.85
N LEU A 193 3.17 -17.80 7.16
CA LEU A 193 2.32 -16.92 7.96
C LEU A 193 1.75 -17.64 9.19
N PRO A 194 2.57 -18.03 10.19
CA PRO A 194 2.09 -18.76 11.36
C PRO A 194 1.04 -17.98 12.18
N ASN A 195 0.99 -16.65 12.03
CA ASN A 195 0.13 -15.76 12.81
C ASN A 195 -1.05 -15.14 12.02
N LEU A 196 -1.33 -15.62 10.81
CA LEU A 196 -2.43 -15.06 10.03
C LEU A 196 -3.79 -15.52 10.59
N ARG A 197 -4.45 -14.66 11.37
CA ARG A 197 -5.84 -14.88 11.78
C ARG A 197 -6.76 -14.37 10.66
N PRO A 198 -7.53 -15.26 9.99
CA PRO A 198 -8.64 -14.82 9.15
C PRO A 198 -9.62 -14.03 10.03
N ARG A 199 -10.22 -12.99 9.46
CA ARG A 199 -11.31 -12.27 10.11
C ARG A 199 -12.62 -13.04 9.94
#